data_AF-A0A532EQB7-F1
#
_entry.id   AF-A0A532EQB7-F1
#
_cell.length_a   1.000
_cell.length_b   1.000
_cell.length_c   1.000
_cell.angle_alpha   90.00
_cell.angle_beta   90.00
_cell.angle_gamma   90.00
#
_symmetry.space_group_name_H-M   'P 1'
#
loop_
_entity.id
_entity.type
_entity.pdbx_description
1 polymer ?
#
loop_
_entity_poly.entity_id
_entity_poly.type
_entity_poly.pdbx_seq_one_letter_code
_entity_poly.pdbx_strand_id
1 'polypeptide(L)'
;MTGEMKALLRRQGNTGSRIDRGVHPRSIRLLIAETQRLIRQSLRLLLEREQDVASVIEATDGHEAYRLALEHKPDIVLLDIDMPDLDVELVAKRIHHRLPNTRILLLARYDEDSRIVGAMQAGAFGYILKDTDWTDFLCIIRAAAHGEQAASPVMPDHVVRAVPGAVKHPHAEHGNLIASLTDREQEILACAAAGRSNKEMADQLCVSVETVKTHLHHIYQKLSVGGRVEAILTYLRAQ
;
A
#
# COMPACT_ATOMS: atom_id res chain seq x y z
N MET A 1 62.30 -18.28 40.47
CA MET A 1 63.18 -18.87 39.45
C MET A 1 62.64 -20.27 39.17
N THR A 2 62.11 -20.62 38.02
CA THR A 2 62.11 -20.00 36.69
C THR A 2 61.02 -20.79 35.94
N GLY A 3 59.99 -20.16 35.37
CA GLY A 3 60.16 -19.47 34.10
C GLY A 3 60.41 -20.42 32.94
N GLU A 4 59.73 -21.57 32.85
CA GLU A 4 59.84 -22.45 31.66
C GLU A 4 58.68 -23.45 31.46
N MET A 5 57.43 -23.04 31.71
CA MET A 5 56.25 -23.82 31.29
C MET A 5 55.15 -22.90 30.74
N LYS A 6 55.57 -21.84 30.03
CA LYS A 6 54.68 -20.80 29.49
C LYS A 6 54.89 -20.55 27.99
N ALA A 7 55.31 -21.57 27.24
CA ALA A 7 55.42 -21.50 25.77
C ALA A 7 55.62 -22.89 25.13
N LEU A 8 54.60 -23.75 25.07
CA LEU A 8 54.54 -24.76 23.96
C LEU A 8 53.18 -25.48 23.77
N LEU A 9 52.05 -24.83 24.04
CA LEU A 9 50.74 -25.29 23.55
C LEU A 9 49.96 -24.13 22.90
N ARG A 10 50.67 -23.36 22.06
CA ARG A 10 50.06 -22.51 21.04
C ARG A 10 49.79 -23.35 19.80
N ARG A 11 48.66 -24.08 19.77
CA ARG A 11 47.94 -24.53 18.57
C ARG A 11 46.85 -25.49 19.00
N GLN A 12 45.67 -24.94 19.26
CA GLN A 12 44.33 -25.48 19.05
C GLN A 12 43.41 -24.71 20.00
N GLY A 13 42.65 -23.79 19.42
CA GLY A 13 41.87 -22.82 20.16
C GLY A 13 40.96 -22.07 19.22
N ASN A 14 39.84 -22.72 18.95
CA ASN A 14 38.56 -22.10 18.67
C ASN A 14 38.39 -21.44 17.30
N THR A 15 37.80 -22.23 16.40
CA THR A 15 37.00 -21.82 15.25
C THR A 15 35.83 -20.95 15.74
N GLY A 16 36.14 -19.70 16.10
CA GLY A 16 35.16 -18.66 16.27
C GLY A 16 34.58 -18.32 14.91
N SER A 17 33.53 -19.06 14.53
CA SER A 17 32.62 -18.70 13.46
C SER A 17 32.26 -17.23 13.66
N ARG A 18 32.81 -16.37 12.81
CA ARG A 18 32.29 -15.04 12.56
C ARG A 18 30.86 -15.27 12.07
N ILE A 19 29.92 -15.17 12.99
CA ILE A 19 28.52 -15.00 12.64
C ILE A 19 28.50 -13.68 11.86
N ASP A 20 28.50 -13.85 10.55
CA ASP A 20 28.21 -12.82 9.59
C ASP A 20 26.95 -12.13 10.11
N ARG A 21 27.06 -10.86 10.52
CA ARG A 21 25.89 -10.04 10.78
C ARG A 21 25.28 -9.75 9.42
N GLY A 22 24.65 -10.78 8.87
CA GLY A 22 23.77 -10.67 7.73
C GLY A 22 22.83 -9.54 8.04
N VAL A 23 22.77 -8.58 7.13
CA VAL A 23 21.76 -7.54 7.12
C VAL A 23 20.42 -8.25 7.24
N HIS A 24 19.84 -8.27 8.45
CA HIS A 24 18.48 -8.76 8.61
C HIS A 24 17.63 -7.88 7.70
N PRO A 25 16.81 -8.45 6.78
CA PRO A 25 15.84 -7.66 6.05
C PRO A 25 15.07 -6.83 7.08
N ARG A 26 14.95 -5.53 6.82
CA ARG A 26 14.44 -4.55 7.78
C ARG A 26 13.11 -5.05 8.32
N SER A 27 13.10 -5.49 9.58
CA SER A 27 11.97 -6.19 10.14
C SER A 27 10.77 -5.23 10.28
N ILE A 28 9.68 -5.53 9.58
CA ILE A 28 8.53 -4.65 9.37
C ILE A 28 7.64 -4.68 10.62
N ARG A 29 7.35 -3.51 11.19
CA ARG A 29 6.41 -3.37 12.31
C ARG A 29 5.05 -2.90 11.78
N LEU A 30 4.03 -3.70 12.00
CA LEU A 30 2.68 -3.48 11.49
C LEU A 30 1.71 -3.11 12.61
N LEU A 31 0.76 -2.25 12.29
CA LEU A 31 -0.47 -2.06 13.06
C LEU A 31 -1.66 -2.36 12.17
N ILE A 32 -2.60 -3.19 12.62
CA ILE A 32 -3.83 -3.54 11.93
C ILE A 32 -5.00 -2.91 12.65
N ALA A 33 -5.77 -2.09 11.96
CA ALA A 33 -7.02 -1.52 12.44
C ALA A 33 -8.18 -2.09 11.61
N GLU A 34 -8.93 -3.01 12.20
CA GLU A 34 -10.05 -3.73 11.59
C GLU A 34 -11.05 -4.08 12.68
N THR A 35 -12.35 -3.89 12.45
CA THR A 35 -13.37 -4.09 13.49
C THR A 35 -13.79 -5.55 13.62
N GLN A 36 -13.76 -6.29 12.52
CA GLN A 36 -14.13 -7.71 12.48
C GLN A 36 -13.02 -8.56 13.11
N ARG A 37 -13.27 -9.00 14.35
CA ARG A 37 -12.30 -9.78 15.15
C ARG A 37 -11.67 -10.95 14.39
N LEU A 38 -12.47 -11.72 13.66
CA LEU A 38 -11.97 -12.89 12.94
C LEU A 38 -10.98 -12.50 11.81
N ILE A 39 -11.28 -11.43 11.07
CA ILE A 39 -10.43 -10.90 10.00
C ILE A 39 -9.13 -10.33 10.59
N ARG A 40 -9.24 -9.52 11.64
CA ARG A 40 -8.07 -8.94 12.30
C ARG A 40 -7.12 -10.02 12.85
N GLN A 41 -7.68 -11.04 13.49
CA GLN A 41 -6.91 -12.17 14.03
C GLN A 41 -6.28 -13.04 12.94
N SER A 42 -6.99 -13.29 11.83
CA SER A 42 -6.44 -14.07 10.72
C SER A 42 -5.29 -13.33 10.04
N LEU A 43 -5.46 -12.02 9.77
CA LEU A 43 -4.39 -11.18 9.24
C LEU A 43 -3.17 -11.17 10.16
N ARG A 44 -3.37 -10.99 11.48
CA ARG A 44 -2.27 -11.06 12.44
C ARG A 44 -1.54 -12.40 12.37
N LEU A 45 -2.27 -13.52 12.43
CA LEU A 45 -1.67 -14.85 12.42
C LEU A 45 -0.89 -15.12 11.12
N LEU A 46 -1.40 -14.66 9.97
CA LEU A 46 -0.71 -14.82 8.69
C LEU A 46 0.55 -13.96 8.62
N LEU A 47 0.46 -12.68 9.04
CA LEU A 47 1.59 -11.75 9.03
C LEU A 47 2.70 -12.15 10.01
N GLU A 48 2.36 -12.64 11.20
CA GLU A 48 3.36 -13.11 12.20
C GLU A 48 4.17 -14.33 11.72
N ARG A 49 3.73 -15.02 10.67
CA ARG A 49 4.45 -16.17 10.09
C ARG A 49 5.51 -15.75 9.07
N GLU A 50 5.47 -14.50 8.62
CA GLU A 50 6.44 -13.96 7.66
C GLU A 50 7.73 -13.57 8.38
N GLN A 51 8.87 -14.05 7.88
CA GLN A 51 10.18 -13.89 8.57
C GLN A 51 10.66 -12.44 8.63
N ASP A 52 10.15 -11.59 7.74
CA ASP A 52 10.46 -10.17 7.66
C ASP A 52 9.50 -9.28 8.45
N VAL A 53 8.49 -9.85 9.14
CA VAL A 53 7.57 -9.11 10.02
C VAL A 53 8.03 -9.23 11.48
N ALA A 54 8.34 -8.09 12.11
CA ALA A 54 8.87 -8.03 13.48
C ALA A 54 7.77 -8.16 14.53
N SER A 55 6.65 -7.48 14.29
CA SER A 55 5.57 -7.30 15.24
C SER A 55 4.30 -6.87 14.54
N VAL A 56 3.16 -7.35 15.05
CA VAL A 56 1.84 -6.94 14.60
C VAL A 56 1.03 -6.48 15.80
N ILE A 57 0.61 -5.22 15.78
CA ILE A 57 -0.25 -4.60 16.80
C ILE A 57 -1.68 -4.57 16.27
N GLU A 58 -2.65 -4.89 17.11
CA GLU A 58 -4.07 -4.86 16.75
C GLU A 58 -4.75 -3.62 17.35
N ALA A 59 -5.60 -2.99 16.56
CA ALA A 59 -6.54 -1.95 16.96
C ALA A 59 -7.94 -2.35 16.50
N THR A 60 -8.94 -1.99 17.31
CA THR A 60 -10.34 -2.34 17.10
C THR A 60 -11.19 -1.20 16.53
N ASP A 61 -10.66 0.02 16.55
CA ASP A 61 -11.28 1.22 15.99
C ASP A 61 -10.23 2.28 15.60
N GLY A 62 -10.68 3.38 14.97
CA GLY A 62 -9.81 4.47 14.50
C GLY A 62 -9.12 5.28 15.60
N HIS A 63 -9.75 5.46 16.76
CA HIS A 63 -9.16 6.17 17.90
C HIS A 63 -8.04 5.35 18.51
N GLU A 64 -8.27 4.06 18.71
CA GLU A 64 -7.28 3.11 19.17
C GLU A 64 -6.13 3.00 18.17
N ALA A 65 -6.41 2.93 16.87
CA ALA A 65 -5.40 2.90 15.82
C ALA A 65 -4.48 4.12 15.88
N TYR A 66 -5.04 5.33 16.01
CA TYR A 66 -4.26 6.56 16.16
C TYR A 66 -3.40 6.53 17.43
N ARG A 67 -3.98 6.17 18.58
CA ARG A 67 -3.27 6.09 19.87
C ARG A 67 -2.08 5.12 19.80
N LEU A 68 -2.32 3.90 19.34
CA LEU A 68 -1.30 2.85 19.24
C LEU A 68 -0.25 3.18 18.18
N ALA A 69 -0.63 3.86 17.08
CA ALA A 69 0.34 4.35 16.11
C ALA A 69 1.33 5.32 16.76
N LEU A 70 0.87 6.27 17.59
CA LEU A 70 1.75 7.20 18.28
C LEU A 70 2.65 6.52 19.32
N GLU A 71 2.11 5.52 20.02
CA GLU A 71 2.81 4.77 21.06
C GLU A 71 3.93 3.90 20.47
N HIS A 72 3.62 3.12 19.44
CA HIS A 72 4.52 2.10 18.90
C HIS A 72 5.28 2.52 17.64
N LYS A 73 4.84 3.59 16.97
CA LYS A 73 5.43 4.13 15.74
C LYS A 73 5.68 3.04 14.70
N PRO A 74 4.64 2.31 14.26
CA PRO A 74 4.79 1.22 13.30
C PRO A 74 5.33 1.74 11.97
N ASP A 75 5.93 0.86 11.19
CA ASP A 75 6.39 1.19 9.84
C ASP A 75 5.19 1.27 8.89
N ILE A 76 4.19 0.41 9.09
CA ILE A 76 2.94 0.39 8.33
C ILE A 76 1.72 0.33 9.25
N VAL A 77 0.70 1.12 8.92
CA VAL A 77 -0.66 1.01 9.45
C VAL A 77 -1.56 0.47 8.34
N LEU A 78 -2.13 -0.72 8.54
CA LEU A 78 -3.23 -1.24 7.74
C LEU A 78 -4.53 -0.73 8.35
N LEU A 79 -5.26 0.12 7.61
CA LEU A 79 -6.47 0.78 8.09
C LEU A 79 -7.68 0.34 7.28
N ASP A 80 -8.58 -0.43 7.88
CA ASP A 80 -9.86 -0.76 7.27
C ASP A 80 -10.74 0.48 7.11
N ILE A 81 -11.18 0.74 5.88
CA ILE A 81 -12.06 1.88 5.57
C ILE A 81 -13.50 1.64 6.04
N ASP A 82 -13.89 0.38 6.26
CA ASP A 82 -15.26 0.00 6.64
C ASP A 82 -15.47 0.01 8.17
N MET A 83 -14.51 0.53 8.96
CA MET A 83 -14.70 0.65 10.40
C MET A 83 -15.83 1.64 10.73
N PRO A 84 -16.79 1.28 11.61
CA PRO A 84 -17.84 2.20 12.04
C PRO A 84 -17.27 3.47 12.68
N ASP A 85 -17.95 4.59 12.44
CA ASP A 85 -17.62 5.91 12.99
C ASP A 85 -16.20 6.41 12.66
N LEU A 86 -15.53 5.78 11.70
CA LEU A 86 -14.20 6.17 11.22
C LEU A 86 -14.31 7.28 10.17
N ASP A 87 -13.75 8.45 10.49
CA ASP A 87 -13.31 9.41 9.48
C ASP A 87 -11.89 9.03 9.02
N VAL A 88 -11.82 8.23 7.96
CA VAL A 88 -10.56 7.65 7.45
C VAL A 88 -9.60 8.74 6.98
N GLU A 89 -10.11 9.83 6.40
CA GLU A 89 -9.31 10.96 5.93
C GLU A 89 -8.67 11.68 7.11
N LEU A 90 -9.47 11.96 8.15
CA LEU A 90 -9.00 12.61 9.36
C LEU A 90 -7.97 11.76 10.11
N VAL A 91 -8.21 10.45 10.24
CA VAL A 91 -7.25 9.53 10.87
C VAL A 91 -5.96 9.45 10.08
N ALA A 92 -6.05 9.28 8.75
CA ALA A 92 -4.89 9.26 7.87
C ALA A 92 -4.07 10.55 7.99
N LYS A 93 -4.74 11.72 7.92
CA LYS A 93 -4.12 13.04 8.08
C LYS A 93 -3.39 13.19 9.41
N ARG A 94 -4.03 12.78 10.51
CA ARG A 94 -3.47 12.90 11.86
C ARG A 94 -2.24 12.01 12.04
N ILE A 95 -2.30 10.76 11.59
CA ILE A 95 -1.16 9.84 11.64
C ILE A 95 -0.02 10.37 10.76
N HIS A 96 -0.31 10.72 9.50
CA HIS A 96 0.70 11.21 8.55
C HIS A 96 1.43 12.45 9.07
N HIS A 97 0.69 13.44 9.59
CA HIS A 97 1.26 14.66 10.15
C HIS A 97 2.18 14.39 11.36
N ARG A 98 1.81 13.44 12.22
CA ARG A 98 2.58 13.17 13.45
C ARG A 98 3.72 12.16 13.23
N LEU A 99 3.56 11.27 12.26
CA LEU A 99 4.44 10.14 11.93
C LEU A 99 4.65 10.06 10.41
N PRO A 100 5.38 11.00 9.78
CA PRO A 100 5.52 11.05 8.32
C PRO A 100 6.25 9.84 7.70
N ASN A 101 6.95 9.06 8.53
CA ASN A 101 7.64 7.84 8.11
C ASN A 101 6.74 6.60 8.19
N THR A 102 5.61 6.65 8.89
CA THR A 102 4.64 5.56 8.94
C THR A 102 3.83 5.56 7.66
N ARG A 103 3.81 4.43 6.94
CA ARG A 103 2.99 4.27 5.73
C ARG A 103 1.60 3.80 6.10
N ILE A 104 0.59 4.48 5.59
CA ILE A 104 -0.81 4.15 5.86
C ILE A 104 -1.35 3.47 4.60
N LEU A 105 -1.67 2.19 4.70
CA LEU A 105 -2.28 1.42 3.63
C LEU A 105 -3.75 1.16 4.00
N LEU A 106 -4.66 1.60 3.14
CA LEU A 106 -6.08 1.39 3.34
C LEU A 106 -6.48 -0.03 2.93
N LEU A 107 -7.34 -0.70 3.69
CA LEU A 107 -7.98 -1.94 3.26
C LEU A 107 -9.39 -1.62 2.78
N ALA A 108 -9.65 -1.81 1.49
CA ALA A 108 -10.89 -1.43 0.83
C ALA A 108 -11.60 -2.63 0.22
N ARG A 109 -12.93 -2.61 0.15
CA ARG A 109 -13.67 -3.66 -0.56
C ARG A 109 -13.68 -3.45 -2.07
N TYR A 110 -13.75 -2.19 -2.50
CA TYR A 110 -13.83 -1.78 -3.89
C TYR A 110 -12.97 -0.55 -4.11
N ASP A 111 -12.41 -0.39 -5.30
CA ASP A 111 -11.62 0.77 -5.70
C ASP A 111 -12.47 2.00 -6.08
N GLU A 112 -13.78 1.81 -6.29
CA GLU A 112 -14.75 2.88 -6.54
C GLU A 112 -15.08 3.73 -5.29
N ASP A 113 -14.64 3.31 -4.10
CA ASP A 113 -14.94 4.01 -2.86
C ASP A 113 -14.25 5.37 -2.80
N SER A 114 -15.05 6.44 -2.79
CA SER A 114 -14.56 7.82 -2.83
C SER A 114 -13.70 8.19 -1.62
N ARG A 115 -13.88 7.52 -0.47
CA ARG A 115 -13.10 7.74 0.75
C ARG A 115 -11.63 7.40 0.55
N ILE A 116 -11.31 6.50 -0.38
CA ILE A 116 -9.92 6.15 -0.72
C ILE A 116 -9.18 7.36 -1.27
N VAL A 117 -9.80 8.08 -2.22
CA VAL A 117 -9.18 9.25 -2.86
C VAL A 117 -8.92 10.35 -1.84
N GLY A 118 -9.91 10.67 -0.99
CA GLY A 118 -9.76 11.67 0.07
C GLY A 118 -8.66 11.31 1.06
N ALA A 119 -8.58 10.04 1.48
CA ALA A 119 -7.53 9.58 2.39
C ALA A 119 -6.13 9.60 1.74
N MET A 120 -6.02 9.29 0.45
CA MET A 120 -4.77 9.43 -0.31
C MET A 120 -4.32 10.89 -0.37
N GLN A 121 -5.22 11.84 -0.61
CA GLN A 121 -4.92 13.27 -0.55
C GLN A 121 -4.54 13.74 0.87
N ALA A 122 -5.12 13.11 1.89
CA ALA A 122 -4.82 13.36 3.29
C ALA A 122 -3.47 12.79 3.78
N GLY A 123 -2.77 12.01 2.94
CA GLY A 123 -1.45 11.45 3.25
C GLY A 123 -1.42 9.94 3.47
N ALA A 124 -2.49 9.21 3.11
CA ALA A 124 -2.39 7.77 2.96
C ALA A 124 -1.37 7.42 1.85
N PHE A 125 -0.63 6.33 2.07
CA PHE A 125 0.45 5.92 1.17
C PHE A 125 -0.07 5.10 -0.02
N GLY A 126 -1.12 4.31 0.19
CA GLY A 126 -1.73 3.43 -0.81
C GLY A 126 -2.96 2.73 -0.26
N TYR A 127 -3.51 1.81 -1.05
CA TYR A 127 -4.64 0.96 -0.66
C TYR A 127 -4.47 -0.47 -1.21
N ILE A 128 -5.10 -1.43 -0.54
CA ILE A 128 -5.16 -2.84 -0.91
C ILE A 128 -6.63 -3.24 -0.92
N LEU A 129 -7.06 -3.97 -1.94
CA LEU A 129 -8.41 -4.54 -1.95
C LEU A 129 -8.47 -5.77 -1.03
N LYS A 130 -9.57 -5.93 -0.29
CA LYS A 130 -9.74 -7.04 0.67
C LYS A 130 -9.79 -8.42 -0.01
N ASP A 131 -9.96 -8.47 -1.33
CA ASP A 131 -9.92 -9.68 -2.16
C ASP A 131 -8.54 -9.92 -2.82
N THR A 132 -7.53 -9.08 -2.54
CA THR A 132 -6.17 -9.26 -3.04
C THR A 132 -5.57 -10.57 -2.52
N ASP A 133 -4.95 -11.34 -3.41
CA ASP A 133 -4.27 -12.58 -3.05
C ASP A 133 -3.12 -12.35 -2.06
N TRP A 134 -2.87 -13.34 -1.20
CA TRP A 134 -1.89 -13.21 -0.10
C TRP A 134 -0.48 -12.84 -0.58
N THR A 135 -0.04 -13.39 -1.71
CA THR A 135 1.29 -13.10 -2.28
C THR A 135 1.42 -11.63 -2.68
N ASP A 136 0.39 -11.07 -3.31
CA ASP A 136 0.38 -9.69 -3.76
C ASP A 136 0.19 -8.73 -2.59
N PHE A 137 -0.66 -9.11 -1.62
CA PHE A 137 -0.81 -8.39 -0.36
C PHE A 137 0.54 -8.19 0.35
N LEU A 138 1.35 -9.24 0.45
CA LEU A 138 2.71 -9.15 1.01
C LEU A 138 3.66 -8.32 0.15
N CYS A 139 3.56 -8.41 -1.17
CA CYS A 139 4.34 -7.58 -2.09
C CYS A 139 4.09 -6.09 -1.83
N ILE A 140 2.82 -5.68 -1.69
CA ILE A 140 2.44 -4.29 -1.41
C ILE A 140 2.96 -3.85 -0.02
N ILE A 141 2.82 -4.70 1.00
CA ILE A 141 3.37 -4.40 2.34
C ILE A 141 4.88 -4.17 2.28
N ARG A 142 5.62 -5.06 1.63
CA ARG A 142 7.08 -4.97 1.53
C ARG A 142 7.51 -3.73 0.76
N ALA A 143 6.88 -3.45 -0.39
CA ALA A 143 7.15 -2.24 -1.16
C ALA A 143 6.90 -0.97 -0.33
N ALA A 144 5.75 -0.91 0.38
CA ALA A 144 5.43 0.23 1.24
C ALA A 144 6.44 0.40 2.38
N ALA A 145 6.91 -0.68 3.00
CA ALA A 145 7.94 -0.62 4.04
C ALA A 145 9.28 -0.05 3.52
N HIS A 146 9.56 -0.24 2.23
CA HIS A 146 10.70 0.36 1.53
C HIS A 146 10.44 1.78 1.00
N GLY A 147 9.23 2.31 1.18
CA GLY A 147 8.83 3.63 0.68
C GLY A 147 8.53 3.65 -0.81
N GLU A 148 8.37 2.48 -1.42
CA GLU A 148 8.03 2.31 -2.83
C GLU A 148 6.51 2.17 -2.93
N GLN A 149 5.88 2.90 -3.86
CA GLN A 149 4.48 2.65 -4.19
C GLN A 149 4.44 1.43 -5.11
N ALA A 150 3.95 0.31 -4.60
CA ALA A 150 3.54 -0.81 -5.47
C ALA A 150 2.27 -0.41 -6.22
N ALA A 151 2.21 -0.74 -7.51
CA ALA A 151 0.95 -0.68 -8.26
C ALA A 151 -0.06 -1.57 -7.54
N SER A 152 -1.21 -1.01 -7.15
CA SER A 152 -2.30 -1.83 -6.61
C SER A 152 -2.72 -2.83 -7.69
N PRO A 153 -2.74 -4.15 -7.42
CA PRO A 153 -3.12 -5.15 -8.41
C PRO A 153 -4.64 -5.13 -8.54
N VAL A 154 -5.16 -4.19 -9.32
CA VAL A 154 -6.52 -4.25 -9.84
C VAL A 154 -6.44 -4.45 -11.34
N MET A 155 -5.90 -5.59 -11.74
CA MET A 155 -6.27 -6.20 -13.01
C MET A 155 -6.74 -7.63 -12.73
N PRO A 156 -8.05 -7.91 -12.81
CA PRO A 156 -8.51 -9.26 -13.08
C PRO A 156 -7.87 -9.72 -14.40
N ASP A 157 -7.28 -10.92 -14.36
CA ASP A 157 -6.65 -11.64 -15.47
C ASP A 157 -7.06 -11.18 -16.87
N HIS A 158 -6.13 -10.58 -17.61
CA HIS A 158 -5.73 -10.91 -18.98
C HIS A 158 -4.61 -9.94 -19.38
N VAL A 159 -3.35 -10.30 -19.06
CA VAL A 159 -2.11 -10.03 -19.82
C VAL A 159 -0.94 -10.35 -18.89
N VAL A 160 -0.61 -11.64 -18.79
CA VAL A 160 0.78 -12.04 -18.54
C VAL A 160 1.48 -11.98 -19.88
N ARG A 161 2.31 -10.96 -20.09
CA ARG A 161 3.58 -11.19 -20.77
C ARG A 161 4.65 -10.29 -20.18
N ALA A 162 5.54 -10.95 -19.44
CA ALA A 162 6.75 -10.45 -18.86
C ALA A 162 7.44 -9.36 -19.71
N VAL A 163 7.72 -8.22 -19.07
CA VAL A 163 8.85 -7.37 -19.42
C VAL A 163 9.73 -7.26 -18.16
N PRO A 164 10.90 -7.91 -18.11
CA PRO A 164 11.87 -7.66 -17.06
C PRO A 164 12.43 -6.24 -17.27
N GLY A 165 12.22 -5.33 -16.30
CA GLY A 165 12.98 -4.07 -16.26
C GLY A 165 12.21 -2.77 -16.05
N ALA A 166 10.93 -2.77 -15.69
CA ALA A 166 10.23 -1.53 -15.35
C ALA A 166 10.41 -1.13 -13.88
N VAL A 167 11.66 -0.97 -13.43
CA VAL A 167 11.97 -0.13 -12.27
C VAL A 167 12.55 1.17 -12.82
N LYS A 168 11.70 2.18 -12.89
CA LYS A 168 12.02 3.62 -12.88
C LYS A 168 10.70 4.38 -13.01
N HIS A 169 10.23 4.96 -11.90
CA HIS A 169 9.37 6.14 -11.97
C HIS A 169 10.27 7.37 -11.86
N PRO A 170 10.59 8.07 -12.96
CA PRO A 170 10.95 9.47 -12.87
C PRO A 170 9.65 10.27 -12.78
N HIS A 171 9.58 11.15 -11.78
CA HIS A 171 8.65 12.28 -11.72
C HIS A 171 8.78 13.17 -12.97
N ALA A 172 8.18 12.77 -14.10
CA ALA A 172 8.24 13.52 -15.35
C ALA A 172 6.83 13.67 -15.97
N GLU A 173 6.36 14.93 -15.99
CA GLU A 173 5.35 15.49 -16.92
C GLU A 173 3.91 14.93 -16.88
N HIS A 174 3.29 14.85 -15.70
CA HIS A 174 1.87 14.46 -15.57
C HIS A 174 0.88 15.41 -16.26
N GLY A 175 1.21 16.70 -16.41
CA GLY A 175 0.32 17.69 -17.03
C GLY A 175 0.02 17.42 -18.51
N ASN A 176 0.87 16.67 -19.21
CA ASN A 176 0.71 16.36 -20.63
C ASN A 176 -0.07 15.05 -20.88
N LEU A 177 -0.21 14.19 -19.86
CA LEU A 177 -0.88 12.89 -19.99
C LEU A 177 -2.40 13.03 -20.11
N ILE A 178 -3.01 14.01 -19.44
CA ILE A 178 -4.47 14.23 -19.54
C ILE A 178 -4.85 14.76 -20.93
N ALA A 179 -3.98 15.55 -21.56
CA ALA A 179 -4.20 16.03 -22.92
C ALA A 179 -4.23 14.90 -23.97
N SER A 180 -3.73 13.70 -23.62
CA SER A 180 -3.81 12.51 -24.48
C SER A 180 -5.15 11.78 -24.42
N LEU A 181 -6.00 12.12 -23.44
CA LEU A 181 -7.34 11.56 -23.29
C LEU A 181 -8.31 12.26 -24.26
N THR A 182 -9.23 11.47 -24.82
CA THR A 182 -10.36 11.99 -25.59
C THR A 182 -11.33 12.75 -24.69
N ASP A 183 -12.17 13.63 -25.27
CA ASP A 183 -13.21 14.36 -24.54
C ASP A 183 -14.07 13.42 -23.67
N ARG A 184 -14.45 12.26 -24.23
CA ARG A 184 -15.25 11.27 -23.52
C ARG A 184 -14.51 10.62 -22.34
N GLU A 185 -13.22 10.34 -22.50
CA GLU A 185 -12.39 9.81 -21.41
C GLU A 185 -12.18 10.84 -20.31
N GLN A 186 -12.02 12.13 -20.66
CA GLN A 186 -11.95 13.21 -19.69
C GLN A 186 -13.26 13.38 -18.91
N GLU A 187 -14.42 13.32 -19.59
CA GLU A 187 -15.73 13.33 -18.93
C GLU A 187 -15.90 12.19 -17.92
N ILE A 188 -15.53 10.96 -18.31
CA ILE A 188 -15.60 9.79 -17.44
C ILE A 188 -14.66 9.96 -16.24
N LEU A 189 -13.43 10.42 -16.47
CA LEU A 189 -12.46 10.63 -15.41
C LEU A 189 -12.88 11.75 -14.45
N ALA A 190 -13.51 12.81 -14.95
CA ALA A 190 -14.09 13.87 -14.12
C ALA A 190 -15.25 13.35 -13.26
N CYS A 191 -16.14 12.52 -13.81
CA CYS A 191 -17.20 11.88 -13.03
C CYS A 191 -16.62 10.95 -11.96
N ALA A 192 -15.58 10.20 -12.31
CA ALA A 192 -14.89 9.32 -11.37
C ALA A 192 -14.24 10.10 -10.22
N ALA A 193 -13.59 11.23 -10.53
CA ALA A 193 -13.00 12.15 -9.55
C ALA A 193 -14.05 12.80 -8.64
N ALA A 194 -15.28 12.98 -9.13
CA ALA A 194 -16.43 13.39 -8.33
C ALA A 194 -17.02 12.28 -7.44
N GLY A 195 -16.39 11.10 -7.38
CA GLY A 195 -16.79 9.99 -6.52
C GLY A 195 -17.94 9.14 -7.07
N ARG A 196 -18.29 9.27 -8.36
CA ARG A 196 -19.38 8.50 -8.98
C ARG A 196 -18.98 7.06 -9.24
N SER A 197 -19.82 6.11 -8.84
CA SER A 197 -19.69 4.69 -9.21
C SER A 197 -19.82 4.47 -10.72
N ASN A 198 -19.38 3.31 -11.20
CA ASN A 198 -19.51 2.95 -12.61
C ASN A 198 -20.97 2.97 -13.11
N LYS A 199 -21.91 2.61 -12.23
CA LYS A 199 -23.34 2.67 -12.51
C LYS A 199 -23.84 4.11 -12.64
N GLU A 200 -23.49 4.97 -11.70
CA GLU A 200 -23.90 6.39 -11.75
C GLU A 200 -23.31 7.10 -12.96
N MET A 201 -22.06 6.79 -13.33
CA MET A 201 -21.46 7.30 -14.56
C MET A 201 -22.19 6.82 -15.81
N ALA A 202 -22.55 5.53 -15.86
CA ALA A 202 -23.31 4.96 -16.98
C ALA A 202 -24.68 5.64 -17.13
N ASP A 203 -25.40 5.83 -16.02
CA ASP A 203 -26.70 6.50 -15.97
C ASP A 203 -26.58 7.96 -16.41
N GLN A 204 -25.64 8.72 -15.84
CA GLN A 204 -25.43 10.13 -16.15
C GLN A 204 -25.01 10.36 -17.61
N LEU A 205 -24.18 9.47 -18.13
CA LEU A 205 -23.60 9.61 -19.46
C LEU A 205 -24.37 8.84 -20.54
N CYS A 206 -25.52 8.25 -20.19
CA CYS A 206 -26.42 7.49 -21.06
C CYS A 206 -25.73 6.36 -21.85
N VAL A 207 -24.87 5.59 -21.19
CA VAL A 207 -24.17 4.44 -21.77
C VAL A 207 -24.32 3.20 -20.87
N SER A 208 -23.83 2.05 -21.32
CA SER A 208 -23.80 0.85 -20.47
C SER A 208 -22.66 0.92 -19.44
N VAL A 209 -22.81 0.22 -18.32
CA VAL A 209 -21.74 0.03 -17.32
C VAL A 209 -20.49 -0.58 -17.95
N GLU A 210 -20.66 -1.51 -18.90
CA GLU A 210 -19.56 -2.15 -19.63
C GLU A 210 -18.78 -1.15 -20.48
N THR A 211 -19.48 -0.20 -21.11
CA THR A 211 -18.86 0.91 -21.85
C THR A 211 -18.01 1.78 -20.93
N VAL A 212 -18.51 2.12 -19.73
CA VAL A 212 -17.75 2.89 -18.73
C VAL A 212 -16.47 2.14 -18.32
N LYS A 213 -16.58 0.84 -18.00
CA LYS A 213 -15.43 0.00 -17.65
C LYS A 213 -14.39 -0.04 -18.76
N THR A 214 -14.82 -0.18 -20.01
CA THR A 214 -13.93 -0.19 -21.18
C THR A 214 -13.16 1.13 -21.29
N HIS A 215 -13.85 2.28 -21.14
CA HIS A 215 -13.17 3.58 -21.15
C HIS A 215 -12.21 3.75 -19.98
N LEU A 216 -12.59 3.36 -18.77
CA LEU A 216 -11.69 3.40 -17.61
C LEU A 216 -10.44 2.56 -17.85
N HIS A 217 -10.57 1.36 -18.41
CA HIS A 217 -9.43 0.53 -18.76
C HIS A 217 -8.48 1.23 -19.75
N HIS A 218 -9.02 1.85 -20.81
CA HIS A 218 -8.21 2.63 -21.75
C HIS A 218 -7.55 3.84 -21.10
N ILE A 219 -8.25 4.53 -20.18
CA ILE A 219 -7.68 5.64 -19.41
C ILE A 219 -6.48 5.15 -18.60
N TYR A 220 -6.59 4.01 -17.90
CA TYR A 220 -5.51 3.48 -17.08
C TYR A 220 -4.27 3.16 -17.92
N GLN A 221 -4.48 2.58 -19.11
CA GLN A 221 -3.40 2.32 -20.07
C GLN A 221 -2.75 3.61 -20.58
N LYS A 222 -3.54 4.61 -21.00
CA LYS A 222 -3.03 5.89 -21.51
C LYS A 222 -2.26 6.68 -20.46
N LEU A 223 -2.73 6.66 -19.22
CA LEU A 223 -2.08 7.33 -18.09
C LEU A 223 -0.95 6.50 -17.48
N SER A 224 -0.78 5.23 -17.90
CA SER A 224 0.19 4.28 -17.35
C SER A 224 0.05 4.10 -15.82
N VAL A 225 -1.19 3.95 -15.36
CA VAL A 225 -1.55 3.77 -13.95
C VAL A 225 -2.21 2.42 -13.69
N GLY A 226 -2.13 1.94 -12.46
CA GLY A 226 -2.61 0.61 -12.04
C GLY A 226 -4.12 0.52 -11.79
N GLY A 227 -4.84 1.65 -11.76
CA GLY A 227 -6.28 1.62 -11.54
C GLY A 227 -6.95 2.97 -11.32
N ARG A 228 -8.20 2.90 -10.85
CA ARG A 228 -9.11 4.04 -10.71
C ARG A 228 -8.55 5.17 -9.86
N VAL A 229 -8.08 4.84 -8.66
CA VAL A 229 -7.62 5.81 -7.68
C VAL A 229 -6.40 6.57 -8.21
N GLU A 230 -5.43 5.87 -8.80
CA GLU A 230 -4.23 6.48 -9.39
C GLU A 230 -4.58 7.39 -10.59
N ALA A 231 -5.54 6.98 -11.42
CA ALA A 231 -6.05 7.80 -12.52
C ALA A 231 -6.69 9.09 -12.00
N ILE A 232 -7.53 9.01 -10.96
CA ILE A 232 -8.16 10.17 -10.32
C ILE A 232 -7.11 11.09 -9.69
N LEU A 233 -6.14 10.54 -8.96
CA LEU A 233 -5.06 11.35 -8.35
C LEU A 233 -4.22 12.05 -9.43
N THR A 234 -3.96 11.38 -10.56
CA THR A 234 -3.29 11.98 -11.70
C THR A 234 -4.11 13.12 -12.29
N TYR A 235 -5.43 12.92 -12.44
CA TYR A 235 -6.37 13.94 -12.90
C TYR A 235 -6.38 15.18 -12.01
N LEU A 236 -6.51 14.99 -10.70
CA LEU A 236 -6.60 16.08 -9.73
C LEU A 236 -5.31 16.89 -9.59
N ARG A 237 -4.14 16.30 -9.89
CA ARG A 237 -2.83 16.98 -9.83
C ARG A 237 -2.54 17.90 -11.01
N ALA A 238 -3.30 17.74 -12.09
CA ALA A 238 -3.07 18.46 -13.34
C ALA A 238 -4.10 19.58 -13.59
N GLN A 239 -5.05 19.77 -12.66
CA GLN A 239 -5.87 20.98 -12.57
C GLN A 239 -5.10 22.09 -11.85
#